data_AF-A0A0Q0XMD3-F1
#
_entry.id   AF-A0A0Q0XMD3-F1
#
_cell.length_a   1.000
_cell.length_b   1.000
_cell.length_c   1.000
_cell.angle_alpha   90.00
_cell.angle_beta   90.00
_cell.angle_gamma   90.00
#
_symmetry.space_group_name_H-M   'P 1'
#
loop_
_entity.id
_entity.type
_entity.pdbx_description
1 polymer ?
#
loop_
_entity_poly.entity_id
_entity_poly.type
_entity_poly.pdbx_seq_one_letter_code
_entity_poly.pdbx_strand_id
1 'polypeptide(L)'
;MGRVNDIPDFEAMFQKLKKDAVRYASRAGVNFFQDSFLNQGFTDTVLEPWAKRSNDIDPGRKILIKSAFLMNSIEVFTASEQRIEFGSRAEYAELHNEGGKVVIPITEKSRKYFWFMYRATGKEMWKGLALTKKQKLVIMMPKRQFLGESQIFMEQLNDWLLKELNKRFKAI
;
A
#
# COMPACT_ATOMS: atom_id res chain seq x y z
N MET A 1 30.12 43.51 -32.44
CA MET A 1 28.76 42.93 -32.35
C MET A 1 28.67 42.26 -31.00
N GLY A 2 27.90 42.85 -30.09
CA GLY A 2 27.78 42.38 -28.71
C GLY A 2 27.24 40.95 -28.68
N ARG A 3 27.80 40.11 -27.81
CA ARG A 3 27.18 38.85 -27.44
C ARG A 3 25.76 39.19 -26.99
N VAL A 4 24.76 38.77 -27.74
CA VAL A 4 23.39 38.74 -27.23
C VAL A 4 23.50 37.92 -25.95
N ASN A 5 23.16 38.53 -24.81
CA ASN A 5 23.01 37.79 -23.57
C ASN A 5 21.86 36.82 -23.82
N ASP A 6 22.17 35.58 -24.20
CA ASP A 6 21.19 34.49 -24.28
C ASP A 6 20.77 34.16 -22.85
N ILE A 7 19.85 34.97 -22.33
CA ILE A 7 19.23 34.71 -21.03
C ILE A 7 18.46 33.39 -21.19
N PRO A 8 18.76 32.39 -20.36
CA PRO A 8 18.07 31.11 -20.38
C PRO A 8 16.58 31.28 -20.13
N ASP A 9 15.74 30.49 -20.82
CA ASP A 9 14.30 30.48 -20.58
C ASP A 9 13.97 29.70 -19.30
N PHE A 10 14.04 30.41 -18.17
CA PHE A 10 13.76 29.86 -16.85
C PHE A 10 12.30 29.41 -16.67
N GLU A 11 11.36 30.05 -17.38
CA GLU A 11 9.94 29.71 -17.30
C GLU A 11 9.69 28.34 -17.95
N ALA A 12 10.18 28.14 -19.17
CA ALA A 12 10.09 26.85 -19.84
C ALA A 12 10.77 25.73 -19.03
N MET A 13 11.93 26.03 -18.43
CA MET A 13 12.64 25.10 -17.55
C MET A 13 11.79 24.70 -16.33
N PHE A 14 11.17 25.68 -15.66
CA PHE A 14 10.34 25.47 -14.48
C PHE A 14 9.07 24.67 -14.79
N GLN A 15 8.36 25.01 -15.88
CA GLN A 15 7.17 24.26 -16.30
C GLN A 15 7.49 22.80 -16.62
N LYS A 16 8.66 22.55 -17.24
CA LYS A 16 9.13 21.19 -17.48
C LYS A 16 9.45 20.47 -16.17
N LEU A 17 10.12 21.14 -15.23
CA LEU A 17 10.45 20.58 -13.93
C LEU A 17 9.19 20.16 -13.15
N LYS A 18 8.14 20.99 -13.14
CA LYS A 18 6.87 20.65 -12.48
C LYS A 18 6.27 19.36 -13.02
N LYS A 19 6.19 19.22 -14.35
CA LYS A 19 5.68 18.00 -15.00
C LYS A 19 6.53 16.77 -14.67
N ASP A 20 7.85 16.93 -14.70
CA ASP A 20 8.78 15.85 -14.38
C ASP A 20 8.69 15.45 -12.90
N ALA A 21 8.49 16.41 -12.00
CA ALA A 21 8.30 16.17 -10.57
C ALA A 21 7.03 15.37 -10.28
N VAL A 22 5.89 15.74 -10.89
CA VAL A 22 4.64 14.98 -10.75
C VAL A 22 4.82 13.55 -11.26
N ARG A 23 5.45 13.38 -12.43
CA ARG A 23 5.71 12.06 -13.02
C ARG A 23 6.62 11.20 -12.14
N TYR A 24 7.69 11.79 -11.61
CA TYR A 24 8.61 11.09 -10.73
C TYR A 24 7.93 10.70 -9.42
N ALA A 25 7.33 11.66 -8.72
CA ALA A 25 6.68 11.43 -7.44
C ALA A 25 5.56 10.38 -7.53
N SER A 26 4.77 10.40 -8.61
CA SER A 26 3.74 9.39 -8.88
C SER A 26 4.31 7.96 -8.95
N ARG A 27 5.42 7.78 -9.67
CA ARG A 27 6.07 6.47 -9.81
C ARG A 27 6.80 6.06 -8.54
N ALA A 28 7.53 6.99 -7.94
CA ALA A 28 8.29 6.77 -6.72
C ALA A 28 7.36 6.38 -5.56
N GLY A 29 6.22 7.04 -5.42
CA GLY A 29 5.25 6.72 -4.36
C GLY A 29 4.63 5.34 -4.50
N VAL A 30 4.21 4.95 -5.71
CA VAL A 30 3.70 3.59 -5.93
C VAL A 30 4.76 2.55 -5.57
N ASN A 31 6.00 2.73 -6.03
CA ASN A 31 7.09 1.82 -5.69
C ASN A 31 7.36 1.78 -4.18
N PHE A 32 7.40 2.95 -3.52
CA PHE A 32 7.63 3.07 -2.08
C PHE A 32 6.60 2.29 -1.25
N PHE A 33 5.32 2.43 -1.59
CA PHE A 33 4.24 1.71 -0.90
C PHE A 33 4.24 0.21 -1.23
N GLN A 34 4.60 -0.16 -2.46
CA GLN A 34 4.78 -1.57 -2.84
C GLN A 34 5.97 -2.22 -2.12
N ASP A 35 7.05 -1.48 -1.89
CA ASP A 35 8.23 -1.95 -1.17
C ASP A 35 7.91 -2.34 0.27
N SER A 36 6.84 -1.81 0.87
CA SER A 36 6.36 -2.25 2.19
C SER A 36 6.04 -3.74 2.23
N PHE A 37 5.55 -4.32 1.13
CA PHE A 37 5.28 -5.77 1.01
C PHE A 37 6.56 -6.58 0.91
N LEU A 38 7.59 -6.04 0.28
CA LEU A 38 8.90 -6.68 0.20
C LEU A 38 9.64 -6.57 1.55
N ASN A 39 9.58 -5.43 2.20
CA ASN A 39 10.24 -5.16 3.47
C ASN A 39 9.47 -5.71 4.68
N GLN A 40 8.23 -6.15 4.47
CA GLN A 40 7.36 -6.69 5.52
C GLN A 40 7.09 -5.66 6.64
N GLY A 41 6.93 -4.40 6.26
CA GLY A 41 6.78 -3.28 7.19
C GLY A 41 6.58 -1.95 6.47
N PHE A 42 6.06 -0.96 7.18
CA PHE A 42 5.93 0.41 6.66
C PHE A 42 7.14 1.23 7.08
N THR A 43 7.65 2.07 6.19
CA THR A 43 8.81 2.93 6.50
C THR A 43 8.32 4.37 6.63
N ASP A 44 8.14 4.88 7.84
CA ASP A 44 7.87 6.31 8.05
C ASP A 44 9.19 7.06 8.32
N THR A 45 9.62 7.09 9.59
CA THR A 45 10.95 7.52 10.04
C THR A 45 11.88 6.33 10.24
N VAL A 46 11.31 5.20 10.66
CA VAL A 46 11.97 3.90 10.83
C VAL A 46 11.05 2.84 10.20
N LEU A 47 11.63 1.71 9.80
CA LEU A 47 10.86 0.56 9.36
C LEU A 47 10.09 -0.05 10.53
N GLU A 48 8.76 0.07 10.50
CA GLU A 48 7.84 -0.59 11.42
C GLU A 48 7.41 -1.94 10.84
N PRO A 49 7.92 -3.08 11.38
CA PRO A 49 7.62 -4.39 10.83
C PRO A 49 6.16 -4.80 11.10
N TRP A 50 5.56 -5.48 10.13
CA TRP A 50 4.22 -6.04 10.28
C TRP A 50 4.17 -7.19 11.29
N ALA A 51 3.01 -7.34 11.92
CA ALA A 51 2.73 -8.48 12.78
C ALA A 51 2.89 -9.79 11.99
N LYS A 52 3.69 -10.70 12.57
CA LYS A 52 3.94 -12.04 12.04
C LYS A 52 2.65 -12.87 11.96
N ARG A 53 2.66 -13.92 11.14
CA ARG A 53 1.55 -14.87 11.06
C ARG A 53 1.46 -15.65 12.37
N SER A 54 0.24 -15.80 12.89
CA SER A 54 0.00 -16.60 14.09
C SER A 54 0.23 -18.10 13.85
N ASN A 55 -0.25 -18.62 12.71
CA ASN A 55 0.02 -19.98 12.24
C ASN A 55 0.69 -19.92 10.86
N ASP A 56 2.00 -20.10 10.80
CA ASP A 56 2.74 -20.05 9.54
C ASP A 56 2.82 -21.41 8.87
N ILE A 57 1.79 -21.72 8.08
CA ILE A 57 1.71 -22.95 7.28
C ILE A 57 2.62 -22.93 6.03
N ASP A 58 3.29 -21.80 5.76
CA ASP A 58 4.12 -21.59 4.58
C ASP A 58 5.34 -20.74 4.96
N PRO A 59 6.27 -21.35 5.73
CA PRO A 59 7.43 -20.66 6.27
C PRO A 59 8.35 -20.19 5.14
N GLY A 60 8.72 -18.91 5.19
CA GLY A 60 9.61 -18.26 4.21
C GLY A 60 8.90 -17.37 3.20
N ARG A 61 7.62 -17.63 2.87
CA ARG A 61 6.87 -16.72 2.01
C ARG A 61 6.44 -15.47 2.78
N LYS A 62 6.79 -14.29 2.26
CA LYS A 62 6.37 -12.99 2.77
C LYS A 62 4.84 -12.86 2.93
N ILE A 63 4.39 -12.03 3.86
CA ILE A 63 3.00 -11.73 4.16
C ILE A 63 2.37 -10.90 3.02
N LEU A 64 1.11 -11.17 2.69
CA LEU A 64 0.29 -10.50 1.67
C LEU A 64 0.78 -10.60 0.21
N ILE A 65 1.80 -11.41 -0.08
CA ILE A 65 2.32 -11.58 -1.45
C ILE A 65 1.83 -12.82 -2.19
N LYS A 66 0.95 -13.66 -1.60
CA LYS A 66 0.55 -14.95 -2.24
C LYS A 66 -0.03 -14.76 -3.64
N SER A 67 -1.01 -13.88 -3.76
CA SER A 67 -1.56 -13.44 -5.05
C SER A 67 -0.97 -12.12 -5.52
N ALA A 68 -0.24 -11.42 -4.66
CA ALA A 68 0.22 -10.03 -4.83
C ALA A 68 -0.88 -9.01 -5.15
N PHE A 69 -2.16 -9.38 -5.08
CA PHE A 69 -3.28 -8.53 -5.52
C PHE A 69 -3.31 -7.19 -4.77
N LEU A 70 -3.17 -7.22 -3.43
CA LEU A 70 -3.20 -6.00 -2.61
C LEU A 70 -2.01 -5.07 -2.89
N MET A 71 -0.83 -5.63 -3.18
CA MET A 71 0.35 -4.86 -3.56
C MET A 71 0.15 -4.21 -4.93
N ASN A 72 -0.38 -4.98 -5.89
CA ASN A 72 -0.59 -4.55 -7.25
C ASN A 72 -1.81 -3.61 -7.42
N SER A 73 -2.71 -3.56 -6.43
CA SER A 73 -3.86 -2.65 -6.44
C SER A 73 -3.51 -1.23 -6.01
N ILE A 74 -2.27 -0.98 -5.56
CA ILE A 74 -1.77 0.35 -5.20
C ILE A 74 -1.51 1.14 -6.47
N GLU A 75 -2.08 2.34 -6.51
CA GLU A 75 -1.98 3.23 -7.66
C GLU A 75 -2.17 4.69 -7.27
N VAL A 76 -1.99 5.56 -8.26
CA VAL A 76 -2.27 6.99 -8.13
C VAL A 76 -3.71 7.25 -8.59
N PHE A 77 -4.54 7.78 -7.70
CA PHE A 77 -5.92 8.16 -7.99
C PHE A 77 -5.98 9.53 -8.66
N THR A 78 -5.22 10.49 -8.12
CA THR A 78 -5.15 11.86 -8.63
C THR A 78 -3.69 12.26 -8.77
N ALA A 79 -3.31 12.83 -9.91
CA ALA A 79 -1.99 13.45 -10.09
C ALA A 79 -2.17 14.84 -10.71
N SER A 80 -1.86 15.86 -9.92
CA SER A 80 -1.76 17.25 -10.39
C SER A 80 -0.46 17.86 -9.91
N GLU A 81 -0.15 19.06 -10.40
CA GLU A 81 1.03 19.82 -9.95
C GLU A 81 0.94 20.27 -8.48
N GLN A 82 -0.25 20.20 -7.89
CA GLN A 82 -0.52 20.66 -6.52
C GLN A 82 -0.67 19.48 -5.55
N ARG A 83 -1.21 18.35 -6.02
CA ARG A 83 -1.47 17.18 -5.17
C ARG A 83 -1.33 15.88 -5.93
N ILE A 84 -0.85 14.86 -5.23
CA ILE A 84 -0.86 13.48 -5.69
C ILE A 84 -1.54 12.66 -4.62
N GLU A 85 -2.56 11.90 -5.01
CA GLU A 85 -3.33 11.05 -4.11
C GLU A 85 -3.05 9.59 -4.45
N PHE A 86 -2.50 8.86 -3.49
CA PHE A 86 -2.23 7.44 -3.59
C PHE A 86 -3.34 6.66 -2.89
N GLY A 87 -3.69 5.51 -3.45
CA GLY A 87 -4.72 4.66 -2.88
C GLY A 87 -4.60 3.23 -3.34
N SER A 88 -5.54 2.41 -2.88
CA SER A 88 -5.66 1.02 -3.29
C SER A 88 -7.08 0.73 -3.72
N ARG A 89 -7.25 0.04 -4.86
CA ARG A 89 -8.57 -0.42 -5.33
C ARG A 89 -9.04 -1.72 -4.67
N ALA A 90 -8.25 -2.34 -3.80
CA ALA A 90 -8.67 -3.55 -3.11
C ALA A 90 -9.66 -3.21 -1.98
N GLU A 91 -10.85 -3.83 -2.01
CA GLU A 91 -11.93 -3.57 -1.03
C GLU A 91 -11.52 -3.74 0.43
N TYR A 92 -10.56 -4.63 0.69
CA TYR A 92 -10.05 -4.94 2.03
C TYR A 92 -8.76 -4.19 2.38
N ALA A 93 -8.32 -3.25 1.54
CA ALA A 93 -7.05 -2.53 1.72
C ALA A 93 -6.99 -1.79 3.06
N GLU A 94 -8.03 -1.01 3.38
CA GLU A 94 -8.13 -0.23 4.61
C GLU A 94 -8.03 -1.12 5.85
N LEU A 95 -8.78 -2.23 5.88
CA LEU A 95 -8.74 -3.20 6.98
C LEU A 95 -7.34 -3.80 7.18
N HIS A 96 -6.56 -3.98 6.11
CA HIS A 96 -5.17 -4.40 6.24
C HIS A 96 -4.26 -3.28 6.70
N ASN A 97 -4.45 -2.07 6.18
CA ASN A 97 -3.60 -0.91 6.48
C ASN A 97 -3.70 -0.47 7.94
N GLU A 98 -4.93 -0.37 8.45
CA GLU A 98 -5.24 0.08 9.82
C GLU A 98 -5.38 -1.07 10.81
N GLY A 99 -5.62 -2.29 10.31
CA GLY A 99 -6.10 -3.37 11.14
C GLY A 99 -7.56 -3.16 11.54
N GLY A 100 -8.03 -3.95 12.50
CA GLY A 100 -9.33 -3.71 13.11
C GLY A 100 -10.14 -4.96 13.39
N LYS A 101 -11.40 -4.75 13.73
CA LYS A 101 -12.34 -5.78 14.16
C LYS A 101 -13.36 -6.06 13.07
N VAL A 102 -13.32 -7.26 12.50
CA VAL A 102 -14.35 -7.73 11.58
C VAL A 102 -15.38 -8.53 12.35
N VAL A 103 -16.65 -8.15 12.24
CA VAL A 103 -17.77 -8.84 12.86
C VAL A 103 -18.63 -9.49 11.79
N ILE A 104 -18.62 -10.81 11.74
CA ILE A 104 -19.33 -11.59 10.73
C ILE A 104 -20.57 -12.23 11.37
N PRO A 105 -21.78 -11.91 10.92
CA PRO A 105 -22.98 -12.57 11.43
C PRO A 105 -23.04 -14.03 10.98
N ILE A 106 -23.41 -14.92 11.90
CA ILE A 106 -23.65 -16.33 11.60
C ILE A 106 -25.10 -16.46 11.14
N THR A 107 -25.28 -16.59 9.84
CA THR A 107 -26.59 -16.78 9.21
C THR A 107 -26.97 -18.26 9.19
N GLU A 108 -28.26 -18.56 8.96
CA GLU A 108 -28.71 -19.93 8.71
C GLU A 108 -28.03 -20.56 7.49
N LYS A 109 -27.80 -19.77 6.43
CA LYS A 109 -27.04 -20.21 5.25
C LYS A 109 -25.60 -20.59 5.62
N SER A 110 -24.95 -19.81 6.50
CA SER A 110 -23.63 -20.15 7.04
C SER A 110 -23.66 -21.47 7.80
N ARG A 111 -24.67 -21.73 8.64
CA ARG A 111 -24.81 -23.00 9.38
C ARG A 111 -25.02 -24.19 8.46
N LYS A 112 -25.88 -24.05 7.44
CA LYS A 112 -26.07 -25.08 6.40
C LYS A 112 -24.75 -25.37 5.68
N TYR A 113 -23.99 -24.33 5.34
CA TYR A 113 -22.67 -24.49 4.75
C TYR A 113 -21.67 -25.19 5.69
N PHE A 114 -21.65 -24.86 6.98
CA PHE A 114 -20.78 -25.54 7.95
C PHE A 114 -21.11 -27.04 8.07
N TRP A 115 -22.40 -27.41 8.07
CA TRP A 115 -22.79 -28.82 8.01
C TRP A 115 -22.36 -29.51 6.73
N PHE A 116 -22.54 -28.85 5.59
CA PHE A 116 -22.06 -29.35 4.30
C PHE A 116 -20.54 -29.61 4.34
N MET A 117 -19.75 -28.65 4.83
CA MET A 117 -18.29 -28.79 4.95
C MET A 117 -17.88 -29.89 5.93
N TYR A 118 -18.62 -30.09 7.03
CA TYR A 118 -18.38 -31.21 7.94
C TYR A 118 -18.59 -32.55 7.25
N ARG A 119 -19.70 -32.72 6.53
CA ARG A 119 -19.98 -33.96 5.78
C ARG A 119 -18.93 -34.22 4.69
N ALA A 120 -18.45 -33.17 4.03
CA ALA A 120 -17.45 -33.29 2.96
C ALA A 120 -16.04 -33.58 3.47
N THR A 121 -15.64 -33.00 4.62
CA THR A 121 -14.24 -33.03 5.08
C THR A 121 -13.99 -33.85 6.34
N GLY A 122 -15.04 -34.20 7.11
CA GLY A 122 -14.94 -34.87 8.41
C GLY A 122 -14.30 -34.03 9.53
N LYS A 123 -13.91 -32.77 9.28
CA LYS A 123 -13.20 -31.94 10.27
C LYS A 123 -14.16 -31.38 11.33
N GLU A 124 -13.94 -31.77 12.58
CA GLU A 124 -14.79 -31.39 13.74
C GLU A 124 -14.95 -29.88 13.94
N MET A 125 -13.99 -29.06 13.50
CA MET A 125 -14.11 -27.59 13.52
C MET A 125 -15.41 -27.11 12.85
N TRP A 126 -15.80 -27.71 11.72
CA TRP A 126 -17.01 -27.32 10.98
C TRP A 126 -18.29 -27.66 11.75
N LYS A 127 -18.32 -28.83 12.40
CA LYS A 127 -19.44 -29.23 13.27
C LYS A 127 -19.58 -28.27 14.44
N GLY A 128 -18.47 -27.89 15.07
CA GLY A 128 -18.44 -26.89 16.13
C GLY A 128 -18.99 -25.53 15.69
N LEU A 129 -18.62 -25.07 14.48
CA LEU A 129 -19.17 -23.84 13.90
C LEU A 129 -20.67 -23.97 13.57
N ALA A 130 -21.13 -25.11 13.07
CA ALA A 130 -22.54 -25.34 12.75
C ALA A 130 -23.43 -25.28 14.00
N LEU A 131 -22.95 -25.86 15.11
CA LEU A 131 -23.66 -25.97 16.38
C LEU A 131 -23.47 -24.77 17.31
N THR A 132 -22.61 -23.81 16.95
CA THR A 132 -22.29 -22.68 17.83
C THR A 132 -23.52 -21.86 18.20
N LYS A 133 -23.70 -21.54 19.48
CA LYS A 133 -24.79 -20.65 19.92
C LYS A 133 -24.50 -19.18 19.62
N LYS A 134 -23.26 -18.83 19.25
CA LYS A 134 -22.88 -17.46 18.89
C LYS A 134 -23.66 -17.01 17.65
N GLN A 135 -24.09 -15.75 17.66
CA GLN A 135 -24.74 -15.12 16.50
C GLN A 135 -23.75 -14.39 15.60
N LYS A 136 -22.54 -14.09 16.09
CA LYS A 136 -21.50 -13.37 15.37
C LYS A 136 -20.14 -13.98 15.66
N LEU A 137 -19.29 -14.04 14.64
CA LEU A 137 -17.86 -14.32 14.75
C LEU A 137 -17.11 -13.00 14.72
N VAL A 138 -16.13 -12.86 15.59
CA VAL A 138 -15.28 -11.67 15.67
C VAL A 138 -13.87 -12.08 15.28
N ILE A 139 -13.30 -11.37 14.32
CA ILE A 139 -11.92 -11.56 13.86
C ILE A 139 -11.17 -10.25 14.13
N MET A 140 -10.06 -10.35 14.85
CA MET A 140 -9.14 -9.23 15.06
C MET A 140 -8.05 -9.31 14.00
N MET A 141 -8.07 -8.37 13.05
CA MET A 141 -7.04 -8.23 12.04
C MET A 141 -5.93 -7.32 12.57
N PRO A 142 -4.67 -7.79 12.56
CA PRO A 142 -3.56 -6.94 12.97
C PRO A 142 -3.25 -5.91 11.87
N LYS A 143 -2.83 -4.73 12.33
CA LYS A 143 -2.38 -3.62 11.47
C LYS A 143 -1.17 -4.04 10.64
N ARG A 144 -1.23 -3.80 9.33
CA ARG A 144 -0.15 -4.01 8.37
C ARG A 144 -0.11 -2.82 7.44
N GLN A 145 0.38 -1.70 7.95
CA GLN A 145 0.41 -0.45 7.23
C GLN A 145 1.29 -0.56 6.00
N PHE A 146 0.81 -0.06 4.87
CA PHE A 146 1.55 0.02 3.60
C PHE A 146 1.26 1.33 2.86
N LEU A 147 0.22 2.07 3.26
CA LEU A 147 -0.09 3.43 2.84
C LEU A 147 -0.12 4.33 4.07
N GLY A 148 0.42 5.54 3.94
CA GLY A 148 0.46 6.52 5.01
C GLY A 148 1.45 7.64 4.71
N GLU A 149 1.48 8.62 5.61
CA GLU A 149 2.53 9.65 5.60
C GLU A 149 3.88 9.01 5.95
N SER A 150 4.94 9.46 5.28
CA SER A 150 6.29 8.96 5.51
C SER A 150 7.31 10.08 5.37
N GLN A 151 8.07 10.32 6.44
CA GLN A 151 9.15 11.29 6.42
C GLN A 151 10.26 10.87 5.43
N ILE A 152 10.66 9.60 5.45
CA ILE A 152 11.68 9.07 4.54
C ILE A 152 11.27 9.23 3.07
N PHE A 153 9.99 8.99 2.76
CA PHE A 153 9.51 9.19 1.40
C PHE A 153 9.60 10.66 0.98
N MET A 154 9.21 11.59 1.85
CA MET A 154 9.31 13.03 1.56
C MET A 154 10.76 13.48 1.38
N GLU A 155 11.68 12.98 2.20
CA GLU A 155 13.12 13.22 2.05
C GLU A 155 13.64 12.72 0.70
N GLN A 156 13.24 11.51 0.27
CA GLN A 156 13.59 10.97 -1.04
C GLN A 156 13.09 11.86 -2.21
N LEU A 157 11.87 12.39 -2.11
CA LEU A 157 11.33 13.31 -3.13
C LEU A 157 12.11 14.63 -3.16
N ASN A 158 12.44 15.18 -1.99
CA ASN A 158 13.22 16.41 -1.88
C ASN A 158 14.62 16.25 -2.47
N ASP A 159 15.30 15.15 -2.15
CA ASP A 159 16.62 14.83 -2.68
C ASP A 159 16.62 14.72 -4.20
N TRP A 160 15.61 14.05 -4.76
CA TRP A 160 15.48 13.96 -6.20
C TRP A 160 15.24 15.33 -6.84
N LEU A 161 14.36 16.15 -6.26
CA LEU A 161 14.06 17.48 -6.77
C LEU A 161 15.29 18.39 -6.76
N LEU A 162 16.05 18.40 -5.67
CA LEU A 162 17.29 19.18 -5.55
C LEU A 162 18.35 18.73 -6.57
N LYS A 163 18.50 17.42 -6.79
CA LYS A 163 19.42 16.89 -7.81
C LYS A 163 19.00 17.33 -9.21
N GLU A 164 17.71 17.26 -9.51
CA GLU A 164 17.18 17.62 -10.82
C GLU A 164 17.28 19.14 -11.09
N LEU A 165 17.04 19.98 -10.06
CA LEU A 165 17.28 21.42 -10.12
C LEU A 165 18.75 21.73 -10.42
N ASN A 166 19.67 21.20 -9.61
CA ASN A 166 21.11 21.42 -9.78
C ASN A 166 21.61 20.99 -11.15
N LYS A 167 21.10 19.86 -11.66
CA LYS A 167 21.45 19.35 -12.99
C LYS A 167 21.03 20.33 -14.09
N ARG A 168 19.85 20.94 -14.00
CA ARG A 168 19.34 21.88 -15.01
C ARG A 168 20.07 23.21 -14.97
N PHE A 169 20.33 23.74 -13.78
CA PHE A 169 21.10 24.97 -13.61
C PHE A 169 22.56 24.84 -14.05
N LYS A 170 23.17 23.66 -13.96
CA LYS A 170 24.51 23.41 -14.51
C LYS A 170 24.57 23.26 -16.02
N ALA A 171 23.43 22.96 -16.66
CA ALA A 171 23.32 22.79 -18.11
C ALA A 171 23.05 24.11 -18.84
N ILE A 172 22.87 25.17 -18.06
CA ILE A 172 22.68 26.57 -18.46
C ILE A 172 24.02 27.29 -18.29
#